data_AF-A0ABD1EC26-F1
#
_entry.id   AF-A0ABD1EC26-F1
#
_cell.length_a   1.000
_cell.length_b   1.000
_cell.length_c   1.000
_cell.angle_alpha   90.00
_cell.angle_beta   90.00
_cell.angle_gamma   90.00
#
_symmetry.space_group_name_H-M   'P 1'
#
loop_
_entity.id
_entity.type
_entity.pdbx_description
1 polymer ?
#
loop_
_entity_poly.entity_id
_entity_poly.type
_entity_poly.pdbx_seq_one_letter_code
_entity_poly.pdbx_strand_id
1 'polypeptide(L)'
;MVMVMPDFTTVKSNFVLGPLTLKVEREVGISGKRELRSATATTTEMFGRLNLKLVHGGVATLNSLRVLQPKQVQIDSQDDHDKITEFMWKRSPQIASIVSQKLGAVARDMLKSEQNPKS
;
A
#
# COMPACT_ATOMS: atom_id res chain seq x y z
N MET A 1 10.27 -20.81 -37.34
CA MET A 1 10.43 -20.03 -36.11
C MET A 1 9.34 -20.46 -35.15
N VAL A 2 9.68 -21.17 -34.08
CA VAL A 2 8.69 -21.63 -33.08
C VAL A 2 8.45 -20.49 -32.11
N MET A 3 7.22 -19.96 -32.07
CA MET A 3 6.81 -18.99 -31.07
C MET A 3 6.52 -19.77 -29.78
N VAL A 4 7.44 -19.73 -28.82
CA VAL A 4 7.20 -20.29 -27.49
C VAL A 4 6.11 -19.43 -26.84
N MET A 5 4.89 -19.96 -26.79
CA MET A 5 3.80 -19.28 -26.09
C MET A 5 4.09 -19.34 -24.59
N PRO A 6 3.87 -18.24 -23.85
CA PRO A 6 4.05 -18.27 -22.39
C PRO A 6 3.05 -19.25 -21.77
N ASP A 7 3.53 -20.15 -20.92
CA ASP A 7 2.71 -21.15 -20.20
C ASP A 7 1.79 -20.54 -19.12
N PHE A 8 1.58 -19.22 -19.16
CA PHE A 8 0.79 -18.48 -18.19
C PHE A 8 -0.13 -17.45 -18.85
N THR A 9 -1.31 -17.30 -18.27
CA THR A 9 -2.25 -16.21 -18.57
C THR A 9 -2.05 -15.07 -17.56
N THR A 10 -2.07 -13.82 -18.02
CA THR A 10 -2.03 -12.66 -17.12
C THR A 10 -3.42 -12.08 -16.92
N VAL A 11 -3.90 -12.06 -15.67
CA VAL A 11 -5.13 -11.36 -15.29
C VAL A 11 -4.76 -9.97 -14.78
N LYS A 12 -5.36 -8.92 -15.34
CA LYS A 12 -5.15 -7.54 -14.93
C LYS A 12 -6.46 -6.99 -14.35
N SER A 13 -6.40 -6.43 -13.15
CA SER A 13 -7.55 -5.83 -12.49
C SER A 13 -7.21 -4.45 -11.95
N ASN A 14 -8.13 -3.51 -12.13
CA ASN A 14 -8.08 -2.22 -11.44
C ASN A 14 -8.96 -2.34 -10.19
N PHE A 15 -8.52 -1.74 -9.09
CA PHE A 15 -9.26 -1.75 -7.84
C PHE A 15 -9.31 -0.36 -7.21
N VAL A 16 -10.31 -0.15 -6.37
CA VAL A 16 -10.44 1.01 -5.50
C VAL A 16 -10.18 0.53 -4.09
N LEU A 17 -9.37 1.26 -3.35
CA LEU A 17 -9.11 1.09 -1.95
C LEU A 17 -9.77 2.25 -1.23
N GLY A 18 -10.59 1.95 -0.22
CA GLY A 18 -11.30 2.95 0.56
C GLY A 18 -10.37 3.96 1.26
N PRO A 19 -10.95 5.00 1.87
CA PRO A 19 -10.17 5.95 2.65
C PRO A 19 -9.39 5.23 3.74
N LEU A 20 -8.11 5.58 3.88
CA LEU A 20 -7.22 5.00 4.88
C LEU A 20 -6.96 6.03 5.97
N THR A 21 -7.15 5.63 7.23
CA THR A 21 -6.68 6.39 8.38
C THR A 21 -5.32 5.84 8.82
N LEU A 22 -4.31 6.69 8.77
CA LEU A 22 -2.93 6.38 9.08
C LEU A 22 -2.53 7.15 10.34
N LYS A 23 -2.11 6.44 11.38
CA LYS A 23 -1.51 7.06 12.56
C LYS A 23 -0.01 7.23 12.31
N VAL A 24 0.48 8.41 12.60
CA VAL A 24 1.87 8.78 12.43
C VAL A 24 2.41 9.14 13.79
N GLU A 25 3.56 8.60 14.11
CA GLU A 25 4.24 8.90 15.35
C GLU A 25 5.66 9.36 15.01
N ARG A 26 6.08 10.48 15.59
CA ARG A 26 7.43 11.03 15.43
C ARG A 26 7.98 11.35 16.81
N GLU A 27 9.14 10.81 17.11
CA GLU A 27 9.95 11.28 18.24
C GLU A 27 10.65 12.59 17.84
N VAL A 28 10.37 13.66 18.58
CA VAL A 28 11.05 14.94 18.43
C VAL A 28 11.90 15.16 19.68
N GLY A 29 13.21 15.31 19.47
CA GLY A 29 14.13 15.71 20.54
C GLY A 29 14.20 17.22 20.63
N ILE A 30 13.70 17.82 21.71
CA ILE A 30 13.90 19.23 22.03
C ILE A 30 14.62 19.30 23.38
N SER A 31 15.81 19.90 23.40
CA SER A 31 16.56 20.23 24.63
C SER A 31 16.76 19.07 25.62
N GLY A 32 17.12 17.88 25.12
CA GLY A 32 17.42 16.71 25.96
C GLY A 32 16.20 15.90 26.42
N LYS A 33 14.97 16.35 26.12
CA LYS A 33 13.74 15.56 26.30
C LYS A 33 13.27 15.03 24.94
N ARG A 34 12.90 13.75 24.89
CA ARG A 34 12.24 13.12 23.74
C ARG A 34 10.75 13.17 23.94
N GLU A 35 10.04 13.85 23.05
CA GLU A 35 8.58 13.88 23.04
C GLU A 35 8.05 13.12 21.84
N LEU A 36 7.10 12.22 22.08
CA LEU A 36 6.40 11.51 21.01
C LEU A 36 5.23 12.39 20.55
N ARG A 37 5.30 12.84 19.29
CA ARG A 37 4.20 13.56 18.65
C ARG A 37 3.44 12.63 17.73
N SER A 38 2.12 12.65 17.79
CA SER A 38 1.28 11.84 16.90
C SER A 38 0.33 12.69 16.07
N ALA A 39 0.15 12.32 14.80
CA ALA A 39 -0.84 12.90 13.90
C ALA A 39 -1.67 11.80 13.25
N THR A 40 -2.91 12.12 12.91
CA THR A 40 -3.79 11.23 12.16
C THR A 40 -3.95 11.76 10.75
N ALA A 41 -3.65 10.94 9.76
CA ALA A 41 -3.80 11.27 8.35
C ALA A 41 -4.89 10.39 7.72
N THR A 42 -5.90 11.01 7.13
CA THR A 42 -6.97 10.31 6.41
C THR A 42 -6.82 10.56 4.92
N THR A 43 -6.67 9.51 4.13
CA THR A 43 -6.65 9.60 2.66
C THR A 43 -8.07 9.60 2.11
N THR A 44 -8.26 10.17 0.92
CA THR A 44 -9.41 9.78 0.08
C THR A 44 -9.25 8.35 -0.42
N GLU A 45 -10.21 7.87 -1.21
CA GLU A 45 -10.04 6.64 -1.98
C GLU A 45 -8.72 6.66 -2.78
N MET A 46 -8.07 5.50 -2.82
CA MET A 46 -6.87 5.26 -3.59
C MET A 46 -7.17 4.27 -4.71
N PHE A 47 -6.56 4.48 -5.87
CA PHE A 47 -6.77 3.61 -7.03
C PHE A 47 -5.55 2.75 -7.25
N GLY A 48 -5.75 1.46 -7.56
CA GLY A 48 -4.65 0.53 -7.77
C GLY A 48 -4.87 -0.40 -8.93
N ARG A 49 -3.80 -1.11 -9.29
CA ARG A 49 -3.78 -2.16 -10.29
C ARG A 49 -3.08 -3.40 -9.74
N LEU A 50 -3.72 -4.53 -9.94
CA LEU A 50 -3.23 -5.86 -9.63
C LEU A 50 -3.01 -6.63 -10.94
N ASN A 51 -1.86 -7.27 -11.07
CA ASN A 51 -1.58 -8.20 -12.16
C ASN A 51 -1.24 -9.57 -11.55
N LEU A 52 -1.99 -10.58 -11.94
CA LEU A 52 -1.80 -11.97 -11.55
C LEU A 52 -1.28 -12.78 -12.73
N LYS A 53 -0.43 -13.76 -12.46
CA LYS A 53 0.00 -14.80 -13.41
C LYS A 53 -0.66 -16.11 -13.03
N LEU A 54 -1.43 -16.68 -13.94
CA LEU A 54 -2.08 -17.98 -13.81
C LEU A 54 -1.33 -18.96 -14.68
N VAL A 55 -0.66 -19.93 -14.09
CA VAL A 55 0.03 -21.01 -14.82
C VAL A 55 -0.98 -22.14 -15.08
N HIS A 56 -0.87 -22.81 -16.24
CA HIS A 56 -1.65 -24.02 -16.51
C HIS A 56 -1.44 -25.04 -15.37
N GLY A 57 -2.51 -25.36 -14.63
CA GLY A 57 -2.43 -26.13 -13.38
C GLY A 57 -3.08 -25.46 -12.15
N GLY A 58 -3.73 -24.30 -12.32
CA GLY A 58 -4.56 -23.66 -11.28
C GLY A 58 -3.81 -22.81 -10.26
N VAL A 59 -2.49 -22.69 -10.40
CA VAL A 59 -1.64 -21.88 -9.53
C VAL A 59 -1.66 -20.41 -9.98
N ALA A 60 -2.17 -19.54 -9.11
CA ALA A 60 -2.21 -18.09 -9.32
C ALA A 60 -1.14 -17.39 -8.46
N THR A 61 -0.29 -16.58 -9.08
CA THR A 61 0.75 -15.80 -8.37
C THR A 61 0.55 -14.31 -8.59
N LEU A 62 0.90 -13.53 -7.56
CA LEU A 62 0.94 -12.08 -7.68
C LEU A 62 2.17 -11.65 -8.50
N ASN A 63 1.95 -11.13 -9.72
CA ASN A 63 3.02 -10.60 -10.55
C ASN A 63 3.36 -9.14 -10.20
N SER A 64 2.36 -8.28 -10.01
CA SER A 64 2.58 -6.93 -9.47
C SER A 64 1.32 -6.35 -8.86
N LEU A 65 1.51 -5.47 -7.87
CA LEU A 65 0.47 -4.64 -7.28
C LEU A 65 1.04 -3.23 -7.17
N ARG A 66 0.29 -2.24 -7.67
CA ARG A 66 0.64 -0.83 -7.51
C ARG A 66 -0.59 -0.04 -7.13
N VAL A 67 -0.42 0.89 -6.21
CA VAL A 67 -1.42 1.88 -5.82
C VAL A 67 -0.93 3.25 -6.25
N LEU A 68 -1.84 4.13 -6.65
CA LEU A 68 -1.56 5.52 -6.98
C LEU A 68 -1.56 6.35 -5.70
N GLN A 69 -0.80 7.45 -5.69
CA GLN A 69 -0.87 8.39 -4.57
C GLN A 69 -2.29 8.92 -4.39
N PRO A 70 -2.77 9.07 -3.15
CA PRO A 70 -4.07 9.68 -2.90
C PRO A 70 -4.04 11.13 -3.42
N LYS A 71 -5.13 11.57 -4.05
CA LYS A 71 -5.24 12.95 -4.55
C LYS A 71 -5.25 13.97 -3.42
N GLN A 72 -5.78 13.58 -2.26
CA GLN A 72 -5.91 14.42 -1.09
C GLN A 72 -5.64 13.61 0.18
N VAL A 73 -5.05 14.26 1.17
CA VAL A 73 -4.82 13.74 2.52
C VAL A 73 -5.26 14.81 3.50
N GLN A 74 -6.19 14.46 4.39
CA GLN A 74 -6.59 15.28 5.52
C GLN A 74 -5.70 14.92 6.71
N ILE A 75 -5.21 15.92 7.43
CA ILE A 75 -4.32 15.72 8.57
C ILE A 75 -4.95 16.41 9.77
N ASP A 76 -5.15 15.63 10.83
CA ASP A 76 -5.58 16.09 12.13
C ASP A 76 -4.42 15.93 13.13
N SER A 77 -4.02 17.05 13.73
CA SER A 77 -2.91 17.15 14.67
C SER A 77 -3.37 17.92 15.89
N GLN A 78 -3.07 17.40 17.08
CA GLN A 78 -3.45 18.08 18.34
C GLN A 78 -2.65 19.36 18.59
N ASP A 79 -1.51 19.55 17.93
CA ASP A 79 -0.69 20.77 18.01
C ASP A 79 -0.88 21.67 16.79
N ASP A 80 -1.45 22.86 17.01
CA ASP A 80 -1.74 23.92 16.02
C ASP A 80 -0.47 24.49 15.33
N HIS A 81 0.72 24.17 15.86
CA HIS A 81 2.00 24.74 15.43
C HIS A 81 2.77 23.90 14.38
N ASP A 82 2.30 22.72 13.99
CA ASP A 82 3.07 21.77 13.17
C ASP A 82 2.75 21.83 11.66
N LYS A 83 2.83 23.04 11.07
CA LYS A 83 2.81 23.23 9.60
C LYS A 83 3.86 22.38 8.86
N ILE A 84 4.94 22.02 9.55
CA ILE A 84 6.02 21.16 9.02
C ILE A 84 5.56 19.70 8.88
N THR A 85 4.79 19.18 9.83
CA THR A 85 4.24 17.82 9.79
C THR A 85 3.20 17.72 8.67
N GLU A 86 2.32 18.71 8.54
CA GLU A 86 1.35 18.80 7.45
C GLU A 86 2.03 18.83 6.06
N PHE A 87 3.13 19.58 5.93
CA PHE A 87 3.89 19.70 4.69
C PHE A 87 4.66 18.42 4.31
N MET A 88 5.26 17.74 5.30
CA MET A 88 5.95 16.46 5.07
C MET A 88 4.99 15.37 4.60
N TRP A 89 3.75 15.35 5.09
CA TRP A 89 2.72 14.38 4.67
C TRP A 89 2.12 14.70 3.31
N LYS A 90 1.79 15.98 3.04
CA LYS A 90 1.35 16.44 1.70
C LYS A 90 2.37 16.13 0.61
N ARG A 91 3.66 16.06 0.97
CA ARG A 91 4.74 15.67 0.06
C ARG A 91 5.18 14.23 0.18
N SER A 92 4.66 13.44 1.11
CA SER A 92 5.17 12.08 1.38
C SER A 92 4.90 11.19 0.17
N PRO A 93 5.93 10.87 -0.66
CA PRO A 93 5.76 10.01 -1.82
C PRO A 93 5.62 8.53 -1.40
N GLN A 94 5.42 8.25 -0.11
CA GLN A 94 5.55 6.93 0.47
C GLN A 94 4.22 6.25 0.77
N ILE A 95 3.09 6.98 0.86
CA ILE A 95 1.80 6.34 1.21
C ILE A 95 1.45 5.23 0.22
N ALA A 96 1.42 5.55 -1.08
CA ALA A 96 1.14 4.53 -2.09
C ALA A 96 2.16 3.39 -2.11
N SER A 97 3.44 3.66 -1.81
CA SER A 97 4.48 2.64 -1.74
C SER A 97 4.25 1.68 -0.58
N ILE A 98 4.03 2.22 0.63
CA ILE A 98 3.74 1.45 1.85
C ILE A 98 2.47 0.62 1.66
N VAL A 99 1.42 1.23 1.13
CA VAL A 99 0.15 0.55 0.84
C VAL A 99 0.37 -0.57 -0.20
N SER A 100 1.11 -0.30 -1.28
CA SER A 100 1.41 -1.32 -2.29
C SER A 100 2.20 -2.50 -1.70
N GLN A 101 3.15 -2.23 -0.81
CA GLN A 101 3.93 -3.28 -0.13
C GLN A 101 3.05 -4.11 0.80
N LYS A 102 2.25 -3.47 1.67
CA LYS A 102 1.38 -4.15 2.63
C LYS A 102 0.29 -4.98 1.93
N LEU A 103 -0.42 -4.39 0.96
CA LEU A 103 -1.41 -5.12 0.16
C LEU A 103 -0.77 -6.24 -0.64
N GLY A 104 0.42 -6.01 -1.22
CA GLY A 104 1.15 -7.02 -1.96
C GLY A 104 1.55 -8.22 -1.10
N ALA A 105 1.95 -7.99 0.15
CA ALA A 105 2.25 -9.06 1.10
C ALA A 105 1.00 -9.89 1.42
N VAL A 106 -0.09 -9.23 1.83
CA VAL A 106 -1.37 -9.91 2.13
C VAL A 106 -1.89 -10.69 0.93
N ALA A 107 -1.88 -10.10 -0.26
CA ALA A 107 -2.34 -10.77 -1.48
C ALA A 107 -1.48 -11.99 -1.84
N ARG A 108 -0.16 -11.96 -1.62
CA ARG A 108 0.69 -13.14 -1.81
C ARG A 108 0.36 -14.24 -0.80
N ASP A 109 0.13 -13.87 0.45
CA ASP A 109 -0.18 -14.84 1.49
C ASP A 109 -1.53 -15.51 1.25
N MET A 110 -2.55 -14.73 0.84
CA MET A 110 -3.85 -15.25 0.41
C MET A 110 -3.73 -16.21 -0.79
N LEU A 111 -2.92 -15.86 -1.81
CA LEU A 111 -2.74 -16.73 -2.97
C LEU A 111 -1.98 -18.02 -2.63
N LYS A 112 -1.11 -17.99 -1.61
CA LYS A 112 -0.39 -19.18 -1.13
C LYS A 112 -1.28 -20.10 -0.28
N SER A 113 -2.14 -19.53 0.58
CA SER A 113 -3.04 -20.33 1.43
C SER A 113 -4.03 -21.16 0.61
N GLU A 114 -4.46 -20.65 -0.55
CA GLU A 114 -5.35 -21.38 -1.46
C GLU A 114 -4.66 -22.51 -2.25
N GLN A 115 -3.33 -22.51 -2.32
CA GLN A 115 -2.56 -23.52 -3.07
C GLN A 115 -2.16 -24.73 -2.22
N ASN A 116 -2.36 -24.64 -0.90
CA ASN A 116 -2.13 -25.75 0.01
C ASN A 116 -3.35 -25.91 0.93
N PRO A 117 -4.52 -26.31 0.38
CA PRO A 117 -5.60 -26.77 1.23
C PRO A 117 -5.07 -27.97 1.99
N LYS A 118 -5.09 -27.91 3.32
CA LYS A 118 -4.60 -29.01 4.16
C LYS A 118 -5.16 -30.35 3.66
N SER A 119 -4.21 -31.24 3.35
CA SER A 119 -4.37 -32.69 3.25
C SER A 119 -4.89 -33.29 4.56
#